data_AF-M2Q558-F1
#
_entry.id   AF-M2Q558-F1
#
_cell.length_a   1.000
_cell.length_b   1.000
_cell.length_c   1.000
_cell.angle_alpha   90.00
_cell.angle_beta   90.00
_cell.angle_gamma   90.00
#
_symmetry.space_group_name_H-M   'P 1'
#
loop_
_entity.id
_entity.type
_entity.pdbx_description
1 polymer ?
#
loop_
_entity_poly.entity_id
_entity_poly.type
_entity_poly.pdbx_seq_one_letter_code
_entity_poly.pdbx_strand_id
1 'polypeptide(L)'
;MAYDSNAEQNRQEKVTVSAPANPDKPSSTSGGGGGGFAFDKDKIEGIIKKWTDLQVELKKDYRDANLMANVKAPGKEFASGDWEKLANPSGKAFLEQNQKMQDYVQNYIDQLTTAKQKIATNEAETQASLNKHKAV
;
A
#
# COMPACT_ATOMS: atom_id res chain seq x y z
N MET A 1 40.90 -12.57 7.10
CA MET A 1 39.58 -11.94 7.36
C MET A 1 38.72 -12.28 6.14
N ALA A 2 37.97 -13.38 6.20
CA ALA A 2 37.15 -13.80 5.06
C ALA A 2 35.96 -12.84 4.96
N TYR A 3 35.91 -12.05 3.88
CA TYR A 3 34.71 -11.33 3.50
C TYR A 3 33.61 -12.38 3.29
N ASP A 4 32.58 -12.35 4.14
CA ASP A 4 31.43 -13.24 4.03
C ASP A 4 30.60 -12.81 2.82
N SER A 5 30.99 -13.29 1.63
CA SER A 5 30.33 -13.02 0.36
C SER A 5 28.85 -13.36 0.38
N ASN A 6 28.44 -14.29 1.25
CA ASN A 6 27.06 -14.72 1.40
C ASN A 6 26.19 -13.62 2.04
N ALA A 7 26.77 -12.79 2.92
CA ALA A 7 26.05 -11.69 3.57
C ALA A 7 25.77 -10.50 2.64
N GLU A 8 26.56 -10.33 1.57
CA GLU A 8 26.28 -9.34 0.53
C GLU A 8 25.32 -9.87 -0.54
N GLN A 9 25.44 -11.14 -0.93
CA GLN A 9 24.48 -11.78 -1.85
C GLN A 9 23.06 -11.82 -1.26
N ASN A 10 22.92 -12.17 0.02
CA ASN A 10 21.62 -12.18 0.70
C ASN A 10 21.01 -10.77 0.88
N ARG A 11 21.83 -9.71 0.84
CA ARG A 11 21.35 -8.32 0.79
C ARG A 11 20.82 -7.92 -0.59
N GLN A 12 21.26 -8.57 -1.66
CA GLN A 12 20.79 -8.31 -3.03
C GLN A 12 19.45 -9.00 -3.34
N GLU A 13 19.08 -10.05 -2.61
CA GLU A 13 17.79 -10.74 -2.76
C GLU A 13 16.62 -10.00 -2.09
N LYS A 14 16.90 -9.08 -1.16
CA LYS A 14 15.87 -8.36 -0.41
C LYS A 14 15.68 -6.94 -0.93
N VAL A 15 14.43 -6.54 -1.04
CA VAL A 15 13.97 -5.25 -1.55
C VAL A 15 13.36 -4.48 -0.41
N THR A 16 13.95 -3.35 -0.05
CA THR A 16 13.37 -2.43 0.93
C THR A 16 12.43 -1.45 0.23
N VAL A 17 11.16 -1.43 0.64
CA VAL A 17 10.14 -0.48 0.16
C VAL A 17 9.63 0.33 1.34
N SER A 18 9.78 1.64 1.27
CA SER A 18 9.25 2.56 2.28
C SER A 18 7.72 2.44 2.36
N ALA A 19 7.17 2.48 3.57
CA ALA A 19 5.72 2.64 3.71
C ALA A 19 5.30 4.05 3.26
N PRO A 20 4.15 4.22 2.59
CA PRO A 20 3.61 5.54 2.31
C PRO A 20 3.31 6.29 3.61
N ALA A 21 3.29 7.62 3.52
CA ALA A 21 2.84 8.44 4.63
C ALA A 21 1.37 8.12 4.94
N ASN A 22 1.05 7.88 6.21
CA ASN A 22 -0.33 7.78 6.67
C ASN A 22 -0.84 9.20 7.01
N PRO A 23 -1.87 9.73 6.34
CA PRO A 23 -2.38 11.08 6.56
C PRO A 23 -2.96 11.29 7.96
N ASP A 24 -3.41 10.23 8.65
CA ASP A 24 -4.02 10.33 9.99
C ASP A 24 -3.02 10.12 11.13
N LYS A 25 -1.76 9.78 10.82
CA LYS A 25 -0.71 9.66 11.83
C LYS A 25 0.00 11.01 11.97
N PRO A 26 0.09 11.61 13.17
CA PRO A 26 0.87 12.82 13.36
C PRO A 26 2.32 12.56 12.91
N SER A 27 2.80 13.44 12.02
CA SER A 27 4.19 13.49 11.57
C SER A 27 5.10 13.60 12.79
N SER A 28 5.70 12.51 13.24
CA SER A 28 6.78 12.63 14.23
C SER A 28 7.98 13.22 13.50
N THR A 29 8.23 14.51 13.73
CA THR A 29 9.37 15.31 13.23
C THR A 29 10.71 14.86 13.84
N SER A 30 10.90 13.57 14.08
CA SER A 30 12.14 13.00 14.61
C SER A 30 12.66 11.95 13.65
N GLY A 31 13.41 12.40 12.62
CA GLY A 31 14.57 11.73 12.01
C GLY A 31 14.59 10.21 11.78
N GLY A 32 13.45 9.52 11.69
CA GLY A 32 13.35 8.08 11.49
C GLY A 32 12.42 7.82 10.33
N GLY A 33 12.99 7.42 9.18
CA GLY A 33 12.23 7.05 7.99
C GLY A 33 11.07 6.13 8.35
N GLY A 34 9.87 6.48 7.89
CA GLY A 34 8.68 5.65 8.05
C GLY A 34 9.04 4.21 7.70
N GLY A 35 8.84 3.30 8.65
CA GLY A 35 9.36 1.93 8.59
C GLY A 35 9.14 1.31 7.21
N GLY A 36 10.25 1.01 6.53
CA GLY A 36 10.23 0.30 5.26
C GLY A 36 10.12 -1.20 5.49
N PHE A 37 9.46 -1.89 4.58
CA PHE A 37 9.37 -3.35 4.59
C PHE A 37 10.42 -3.93 3.66
N ALA A 38 11.15 -4.95 4.12
CA ALA A 38 12.08 -5.72 3.29
C ALA A 38 11.38 -6.98 2.78
N PHE A 39 11.35 -7.17 1.47
CA PHE A 39 10.71 -8.32 0.82
C PHE A 39 11.71 -9.11 0.00
N ASP A 40 11.58 -10.43 0.00
CA ASP A 40 12.31 -11.24 -0.96
C ASP A 40 11.81 -10.88 -2.36
N LYS A 41 12.76 -10.63 -3.26
CA LYS A 41 12.51 -10.18 -4.63
C LYS A 41 11.50 -11.06 -5.38
N ASP A 42 11.62 -12.37 -5.23
CA ASP A 42 10.74 -13.35 -5.89
C ASP A 42 9.30 -13.31 -5.36
N LYS A 43 9.08 -12.65 -4.22
CA LYS A 43 7.75 -12.52 -3.58
C LYS A 43 7.07 -11.20 -3.91
N ILE A 44 7.77 -10.24 -4.53
CA ILE A 44 7.25 -8.89 -4.75
C ILE A 44 5.96 -8.90 -5.58
N GLU A 45 5.85 -9.79 -6.58
CA GLU A 45 4.64 -9.94 -7.39
C GLU A 45 3.44 -10.43 -6.57
N GLY A 46 3.65 -11.41 -5.70
CA GLY A 46 2.61 -11.93 -4.83
C GLY A 46 2.15 -10.89 -3.80
N ILE A 47 3.07 -10.04 -3.33
CA ILE A 47 2.75 -8.93 -2.43
C ILE A 47 1.94 -7.86 -3.16
N ILE A 48 2.37 -7.42 -4.35
CA ILE A 48 1.62 -6.49 -5.20
C ILE A 48 0.21 -7.03 -5.43
N LYS A 49 0.08 -8.31 -5.78
CA LYS A 49 -1.24 -8.93 -5.99
C LYS A 49 -2.14 -8.81 -4.75
N LYS A 50 -1.63 -9.13 -3.56
CA LYS A 50 -2.41 -9.02 -2.31
C LYS A 50 -2.89 -7.60 -2.04
N TRP A 51 -2.05 -6.59 -2.28
CA TRP A 51 -2.43 -5.19 -2.12
C TRP A 51 -3.43 -4.74 -3.19
N THR A 52 -3.30 -5.19 -4.43
CA THR A 52 -4.29 -4.95 -5.48
C THR A 52 -5.63 -5.61 -5.16
N ASP A 53 -5.63 -6.85 -4.65
CA ASP A 53 -6.84 -7.54 -4.20
C ASP A 53 -7.53 -6.75 -3.08
N LEU A 54 -6.76 -6.30 -2.07
CA LEU A 54 -7.28 -5.43 -1.00
C LEU A 54 -7.86 -4.12 -1.55
N GLN A 55 -7.22 -3.51 -2.55
CA GLN A 55 -7.75 -2.29 -3.17
C GLN A 55 -9.12 -2.51 -3.81
N VAL A 56 -9.33 -3.67 -4.45
CA VAL A 56 -10.63 -4.05 -5.03
C VAL A 56 -11.68 -4.23 -3.93
N GLU A 57 -11.31 -4.88 -2.83
CA GLU A 57 -12.20 -5.05 -1.66
C GLU A 57 -12.57 -3.69 -1.05
N LEU A 58 -11.62 -2.79 -0.85
CA LEU A 58 -11.90 -1.45 -0.32
C LEU A 58 -12.84 -0.64 -1.22
N LYS A 59 -12.70 -0.75 -2.55
CA LYS A 59 -13.62 -0.13 -3.53
C LYS A 59 -15.02 -0.74 -3.48
N LYS A 60 -15.14 -2.02 -3.13
CA LYS A 60 -16.44 -2.65 -2.87
C LYS A 60 -17.03 -2.11 -1.57
N ASP A 61 -16.27 -2.09 -0.49
CA ASP A 61 -16.70 -1.58 0.80
C ASP A 61 -17.10 -0.10 0.72
N TYR A 62 -16.45 0.71 -0.10
CA TYR A 62 -16.85 2.11 -0.34
C TYR A 62 -18.27 2.22 -0.91
N ARG A 63 -18.63 1.33 -1.85
CA ARG A 63 -19.98 1.32 -2.45
C ARG A 63 -21.02 0.93 -1.41
N ASP A 64 -20.71 -0.05 -0.57
CA ASP A 64 -21.60 -0.51 0.50
C ASP A 64 -21.72 0.55 1.61
N ALA A 65 -20.61 1.20 1.99
CA ALA A 65 -20.56 2.31 2.92
C ALA A 65 -21.40 3.51 2.45
N ASN A 66 -21.47 3.75 1.13
CA ASN A 66 -22.29 4.82 0.58
C ASN A 66 -23.78 4.58 0.85
N LEU A 67 -24.23 3.34 0.98
CA LEU A 67 -25.59 3.03 1.42
C LEU A 67 -25.80 3.37 2.91
N MET A 68 -24.79 3.11 3.75
CA MET A 68 -24.83 3.44 5.19
C MET A 68 -24.76 4.95 5.47
N ALA A 69 -24.08 5.72 4.60
CA ALA A 69 -23.93 7.17 4.76
C ALA A 69 -25.16 7.97 4.30
N ASN A 70 -26.06 7.33 3.55
CA ASN A 70 -27.23 7.94 2.92
C ASN A 70 -28.52 7.19 3.27
N VAL A 71 -28.63 6.74 4.52
CA VAL A 71 -29.87 6.14 5.03
C VAL A 71 -30.97 7.19 4.98
N LYS A 72 -32.16 6.78 4.55
CA LYS A 72 -33.35 7.63 4.50
C LYS A 72 -34.26 7.31 5.68
N ALA A 73 -34.88 8.33 6.25
CA ALA A 73 -35.94 8.17 7.24
C ALA A 73 -37.06 7.23 6.71
N PRO A 74 -37.50 6.20 7.48
CA PRO A 74 -38.55 5.27 7.05
C PRO A 74 -39.95 5.92 6.98
N GLY A 75 -40.14 7.08 7.62
CA GLY A 75 -41.37 7.87 7.61
C GLY A 75 -41.11 9.36 7.85
N LYS A 76 -42.18 10.18 7.83
CA LYS A 76 -42.10 11.64 7.97
C LYS A 76 -42.25 12.12 9.42
N GLU A 77 -42.49 11.20 10.34
CA GLU A 77 -42.54 11.46 11.77
C GLU A 77 -41.18 11.88 12.35
N PHE A 78 -41.22 12.65 13.42
CA PHE A 78 -40.03 13.23 14.07
C PHE A 78 -38.98 12.16 14.43
N ALA A 79 -39.44 11.01 14.96
CA ALA A 79 -38.56 9.90 15.33
C ALA A 79 -37.74 9.38 14.13
N SER A 80 -38.34 9.30 12.94
CA SER A 80 -37.67 8.82 11.74
C SER A 80 -36.65 9.80 11.18
N GLY A 81 -36.91 11.10 11.29
CA GLY A 81 -35.95 12.14 10.94
C GLY A 81 -34.73 12.20 11.87
N ASP A 82 -34.91 11.88 13.16
CA ASP A 82 -33.81 11.85 14.12
C ASP A 82 -32.92 10.61 13.96
N TRP A 83 -33.49 9.47 13.55
CA TRP A 83 -32.72 8.28 13.17
C TRP A 83 -31.77 8.55 12.00
N GLU A 84 -32.21 9.25 10.95
CA GLU A 84 -31.37 9.63 9.81
C GLU A 84 -30.18 10.50 10.26
N LYS A 85 -30.43 11.51 11.10
CA LYS A 85 -29.40 12.42 11.62
C LYS A 85 -28.37 11.70 12.48
N LEU A 86 -28.76 10.63 13.18
CA LEU A 86 -27.86 9.86 14.04
C LEU A 86 -27.05 8.82 13.25
N ALA A 87 -27.66 8.16 12.27
CA ALA A 87 -27.04 7.08 11.51
C ALA A 87 -26.00 7.59 10.49
N ASN A 88 -26.36 8.63 9.71
CA ASN A 88 -25.56 9.10 8.59
C ASN A 88 -24.15 9.61 8.95
N PRO A 89 -23.92 10.29 10.10
CA PRO A 89 -22.57 10.72 10.49
C PRO A 89 -21.57 9.57 10.60
N SER A 90 -21.98 8.43 11.14
CA SER A 90 -21.12 7.25 11.25
C SER A 90 -20.75 6.66 9.89
N GLY A 91 -21.72 6.58 8.97
CA GLY A 91 -21.48 6.14 7.59
C GLY A 91 -20.56 7.09 6.82
N LYS A 92 -20.70 8.41 7.02
CA LYS A 92 -19.82 9.42 6.42
C LYS A 92 -18.38 9.31 6.94
N ALA A 93 -18.20 9.13 8.25
CA ALA A 93 -16.88 8.92 8.84
C ALA A 93 -16.21 7.65 8.29
N PHE A 94 -16.97 6.56 8.14
CA PHE A 94 -16.47 5.33 7.55
C PHE A 94 -16.09 5.50 6.07
N LEU A 95 -16.90 6.21 5.28
CA LEU A 95 -16.58 6.55 3.88
C LEU A 95 -15.26 7.32 3.76
N GLU A 96 -15.09 8.36 4.58
CA GLU A 96 -13.87 9.16 4.59
C GLU A 96 -12.65 8.29 4.91
N GLN A 97 -12.76 7.44 5.94
CA GLN A 97 -11.65 6.56 6.33
C GLN A 97 -11.34 5.51 5.25
N ASN A 98 -12.37 4.93 4.63
CA ASN A 98 -12.20 3.97 3.54
C ASN A 98 -11.49 4.64 2.36
N GLN A 99 -11.83 5.89 2.02
CA GLN A 99 -11.17 6.63 0.96
C GLN A 99 -9.69 6.88 1.26
N LYS A 100 -9.35 7.33 2.47
CA LYS A 100 -7.94 7.47 2.90
C LYS A 100 -7.16 6.16 2.82
N MET A 101 -7.81 5.04 3.16
CA MET A 101 -7.21 3.71 3.04
C MET A 101 -6.97 3.33 1.58
N GLN A 102 -7.91 3.61 0.68
CA GLN A 102 -7.72 3.38 -0.76
C GLN A 102 -6.52 4.15 -1.30
N ASP A 103 -6.37 5.42 -0.92
CA ASP A 103 -5.23 6.26 -1.33
C ASP A 103 -3.90 5.71 -0.80
N TYR A 104 -3.88 5.29 0.47
CA TYR A 104 -2.69 4.66 1.07
C TYR A 104 -2.29 3.39 0.32
N VAL A 105 -3.25 2.50 0.06
CA VAL A 105 -3.02 1.24 -0.66
C VAL A 105 -2.51 1.49 -2.08
N GLN A 106 -3.12 2.44 -2.81
CA GLN A 106 -2.68 2.80 -4.16
C GLN A 106 -1.23 3.29 -4.14
N ASN A 107 -0.91 4.24 -3.27
CA ASN A 107 0.45 4.76 -3.13
C ASN A 107 1.47 3.67 -2.78
N TYR A 108 1.05 2.63 -2.06
CA TYR A 108 1.94 1.52 -1.73
C TYR A 108 2.15 0.57 -2.90
N ILE A 109 1.09 0.26 -3.66
CA ILE A 109 1.16 -0.51 -4.91
C ILE A 109 2.13 0.16 -5.89
N ASP A 110 2.06 1.49 -6.01
CA ASP A 110 2.94 2.25 -6.91
C ASP A 110 4.41 2.17 -6.49
N GLN A 111 4.69 2.25 -5.19
CA GLN A 111 6.04 2.09 -4.65
C GLN A 111 6.59 0.68 -4.84
N LEU A 112 5.77 -0.35 -4.60
CA LEU A 112 6.14 -1.75 -4.84
C LEU A 112 6.41 -2.01 -6.33
N THR A 113 5.58 -1.46 -7.21
CA THR A 113 5.74 -1.59 -8.67
C THR A 113 7.00 -0.89 -9.15
N THR A 114 7.28 0.31 -8.65
CA THR A 114 8.52 1.03 -8.93
C THR A 114 9.74 0.26 -8.44
N ALA A 115 9.68 -0.33 -7.25
CA ALA A 115 10.76 -1.16 -6.71
C ALA A 115 11.00 -2.39 -7.60
N LYS A 116 9.94 -3.09 -8.02
CA LYS A 116 10.01 -4.21 -8.97
C LYS A 116 10.74 -3.83 -10.26
N GLN A 117 10.41 -2.67 -10.84
CA GLN A 117 11.04 -2.20 -12.09
C GLN A 117 12.53 -1.92 -11.91
N LYS A 118 12.92 -1.20 -10.84
CA LYS A 118 14.33 -0.91 -10.55
C LYS A 118 15.18 -2.17 -10.45
N ILE A 119 14.63 -3.19 -9.82
CA ILE A 119 15.31 -4.48 -9.67
C ILE A 119 15.56 -5.14 -11.03
N ALA A 120 14.55 -5.17 -11.90
CA ALA A 120 14.67 -5.76 -13.23
C ALA A 120 15.72 -5.03 -14.09
N THR A 121 15.79 -3.69 -13.98
CA THR A 121 16.82 -2.89 -14.64
C THR A 121 18.22 -3.23 -14.14
N ASN A 122 18.42 -3.27 -12.81
CA ASN A 122 19.71 -3.58 -12.21
C ASN A 122 20.23 -4.97 -12.61
N GLU A 123 19.33 -5.96 -12.72
CA GLU A 123 19.69 -7.30 -13.21
C GLU A 123 20.14 -7.28 -14.67
N ALA A 124 19.42 -6.59 -15.54
CA ALA A 124 19.77 -6.50 -16.95
C ALA A 124 21.14 -5.85 -17.14
N GLU A 125 21.44 -4.78 -16.39
CA GLU A 125 22.75 -4.11 -16.41
C GLU A 125 23.88 -4.99 -15.87
N THR A 126 23.62 -5.74 -14.81
CA THR A 126 24.59 -6.68 -14.23
C THR A 126 24.92 -7.80 -15.23
N GLN A 127 23.90 -8.39 -15.85
CA GLN A 127 24.08 -9.43 -16.89
C GLN A 127 24.84 -8.89 -18.10
N ALA A 128 24.52 -7.68 -18.56
CA ALA A 128 25.24 -7.03 -19.66
C ALA A 128 26.72 -6.78 -19.31
N SER A 129 27.02 -6.39 -18.08
CA SER A 129 28.39 -6.15 -17.60
C SER A 129 29.20 -7.45 -17.49
N LEU A 130 28.59 -8.53 -16.98
CA LEU A 130 29.21 -9.85 -16.93
C LEU A 130 29.52 -10.40 -18.34
N ASN A 131 28.59 -10.21 -19.29
CA ASN A 131 28.79 -10.63 -20.67
C ASN A 131 29.93 -9.86 -21.35
N LYS A 132 30.06 -8.55 -21.08
CA LYS A 132 31.20 -7.75 -21.56
C LYS A 132 32.53 -8.22 -20.97
N HIS A 133 32.57 -8.56 -19.68
CA HIS A 133 33.79 -9.05 -19.03
C HIS A 133 34.20 -10.47 -19.45
N LYS A 134 33.26 -11.34 -19.84
CA LYS A 134 33.56 -12.68 -20.37
C LYS A 134 34.04 -12.69 -21.82
N ALA A 135 33.80 -11.62 -22.57
CA ALA A 135 34.15 -11.51 -23.98
C ALA A 135 35.56 -10.91 -24.21
N VAL A 136 36.32 -10.65 -23.15
CA VAL A 136 37.71 -10.18 -23.13
C VAL A 136 38.59 -11.27 -22.53
#